data_AF-A0A9D4CVH8-F1
#
_entry.id   AF-A0A9D4CVH8-F1
#
_cell.length_a   1.000
_cell.length_b   1.000
_cell.length_c   1.000
_cell.angle_alpha   90.00
_cell.angle_beta   90.00
_cell.angle_gamma   90.00
#
_symmetry.space_group_name_H-M   'P 1'
#
loop_
_entity.id
_entity.type
_entity.pdbx_description
1 polymer ?
#
loop_
_entity_poly.entity_id
_entity_poly.type
_entity_poly.pdbx_seq_one_letter_code
_entity_poly.pdbx_strand_id
1 'polypeptide(L)'
;MDTRAYPGHCRMLLERQGSNRSNQIQNALFDDGQGNAILSSGCYLDEYAKTQTLRGRRVGPSLPISLGPTINMDFVHAIRCQCPSILQRWAERPRHLPAPDVVLKVVSLGSVVTPVSFKGSEFKFFEWRICFNTGETELINNMNVNQTKVYVILKMIIRDVLKPKKKELTSYMLKNIIFWQAESNTPAMFQDRN
;
A
#
# COMPACT_ATOMS: atom_id res chain seq x y z
N MET A 1 18.38 -3.02 2.37
CA MET A 1 17.47 -2.69 1.25
C MET A 1 18.28 -2.77 -0.03
N ASP A 2 17.79 -3.50 -1.00
CA ASP A 2 18.40 -3.64 -2.32
C ASP A 2 18.39 -2.29 -3.06
N THR A 3 19.58 -1.78 -3.38
CA THR A 3 19.80 -0.46 -4.00
C THR A 3 19.41 -0.41 -5.48
N ARG A 4 19.01 -1.55 -6.07
CA ARG A 4 18.60 -1.66 -7.48
C ARG A 4 17.08 -1.60 -7.70
N ALA A 5 16.29 -1.57 -6.63
CA ALA A 5 14.83 -1.50 -6.74
C ALA A 5 14.34 -0.05 -6.93
N TYR A 6 13.29 0.14 -7.73
CA TYR A 6 12.64 1.44 -7.88
C TYR A 6 12.07 1.94 -6.54
N PRO A 7 12.02 3.26 -6.29
CA PRO A 7 11.43 3.80 -5.07
C PRO A 7 10.03 3.23 -4.79
N GLY A 8 9.79 2.82 -3.54
CA GLY A 8 8.55 2.18 -3.11
C GLY A 8 8.43 0.70 -3.47
N HIS A 9 9.42 0.12 -4.14
CA HIS A 9 9.48 -1.30 -4.48
C HIS A 9 10.68 -1.99 -3.82
N CYS A 10 10.59 -3.30 -3.65
CA CYS A 10 11.66 -4.13 -3.11
C CYS A 10 11.62 -5.54 -3.72
N ARG A 11 12.72 -6.27 -3.58
CA ARG A 11 12.78 -7.71 -3.84
C ARG A 11 12.82 -8.45 -2.51
N MET A 12 12.14 -9.60 -2.44
CA MET A 12 12.06 -10.41 -1.23
C MET A 12 13.07 -11.55 -1.30
N LEU A 13 14.13 -11.45 -0.51
CA LEU A 13 15.11 -12.52 -0.32
C LEU A 13 14.72 -13.33 0.92
N LEU A 14 14.89 -14.64 0.82
CA LEU A 14 14.61 -15.58 1.90
C LEU A 14 15.91 -16.14 2.45
N GLU A 15 16.37 -15.56 3.57
CA GLU A 15 17.65 -15.91 4.20
C GLU A 15 17.61 -17.24 4.97
N ARG A 16 16.42 -17.67 5.43
CA ARG A 16 16.25 -18.90 6.22
C ARG A 16 15.14 -19.77 5.66
N GLN A 17 15.46 -21.06 5.46
CA GLN A 17 14.47 -22.06 5.09
C GLN A 17 13.77 -22.60 6.33
N GLY A 18 12.71 -21.93 6.78
CA GLY A 18 11.77 -22.55 7.71
C GLY A 18 11.12 -23.79 7.08
N SER A 19 10.86 -24.82 7.89
CA SER A 19 10.32 -26.11 7.45
C SER A 19 8.83 -26.10 7.10
N ASN A 20 8.08 -25.08 7.51
CA ASN A 20 6.65 -24.92 7.23
C ASN A 20 6.41 -23.76 6.26
N ARG A 21 6.52 -24.03 4.96
CA ARG A 21 6.14 -23.07 3.90
C ARG A 21 4.79 -23.46 3.33
N SER A 22 3.98 -22.46 3.00
CA SER A 22 2.79 -22.71 2.18
C SER A 22 3.21 -23.04 0.75
N ASN A 23 2.41 -23.85 0.06
CA ASN A 23 2.67 -24.23 -1.34
C ASN A 23 2.84 -22.99 -2.24
N GLN A 24 2.12 -21.90 -1.97
CA GLN A 24 2.23 -20.66 -2.72
C GLN A 24 3.61 -20.01 -2.62
N ILE A 25 4.22 -20.04 -1.42
CA ILE A 25 5.57 -19.52 -1.23
C ILE A 25 6.55 -20.47 -1.91
N GLN A 26 6.43 -21.77 -1.69
CA GLN A 26 7.36 -22.77 -2.23
C GLN A 26 7.41 -22.74 -3.75
N ASN A 27 6.26 -22.67 -4.42
CA ASN A 27 6.15 -22.65 -5.87
C ASN A 27 6.56 -21.31 -6.52
N ALA A 28 6.76 -20.27 -5.70
CA ALA A 28 7.15 -18.94 -6.16
C ALA A 28 8.61 -18.58 -5.82
N LEU A 29 9.38 -19.49 -5.24
CA LEU A 29 10.79 -19.28 -4.94
C LEU A 29 11.69 -19.66 -6.11
N PHE A 30 12.66 -18.81 -6.41
CA PHE A 30 13.68 -18.98 -7.44
C PHE A 30 15.07 -18.75 -6.85
N ASP A 31 16.11 -19.27 -7.49
CA ASP A 31 17.49 -18.92 -7.18
C ASP A 31 17.82 -17.56 -7.85
N ASP A 32 18.45 -16.65 -7.12
CA ASP A 32 18.86 -15.33 -7.63
C ASP A 32 20.20 -15.34 -8.39
N GLY A 33 20.80 -16.52 -8.58
CA GLY A 33 22.12 -16.73 -9.19
C GLY A 33 23.28 -16.41 -8.26
N GLN A 34 23.01 -15.94 -7.04
CA GLN A 34 23.99 -15.64 -5.98
C GLN A 34 23.83 -16.59 -4.78
N GLY A 35 23.01 -17.64 -4.92
CA GLY A 35 22.76 -18.63 -3.87
C GLY A 35 21.69 -18.21 -2.86
N ASN A 36 20.95 -17.13 -3.11
CA ASN A 36 19.79 -16.76 -2.29
C ASN A 36 18.49 -17.19 -2.97
N ALA A 37 17.51 -17.57 -2.15
CA ALA A 37 16.15 -17.79 -2.63
C ALA A 37 15.41 -16.45 -2.72
N ILE A 38 14.93 -16.09 -3.91
CA ILE A 38 14.14 -14.89 -4.19
C ILE A 38 12.67 -15.26 -4.45
N LEU A 39 11.75 -14.51 -3.85
CA LEU A 39 10.32 -14.72 -4.03
C LEU A 39 9.78 -13.91 -5.22
N SER A 40 9.33 -14.61 -6.26
CA SER A 40 8.67 -14.02 -7.44
C SER A 40 7.27 -13.54 -7.09
N SER A 41 6.99 -12.26 -7.33
CA SER A 41 5.65 -11.69 -7.14
C SER A 41 4.66 -12.19 -8.19
N GLY A 42 5.13 -12.43 -9.42
CA GLY A 42 4.32 -12.97 -10.50
C GLY A 42 3.84 -14.40 -10.22
N CYS A 43 4.78 -15.31 -9.94
CA CYS A 43 4.44 -16.70 -9.59
C CYS A 43 3.60 -16.75 -8.31
N TYR A 44 3.93 -15.94 -7.31
CA TYR A 44 3.15 -15.90 -6.07
C TYR A 44 1.69 -15.53 -6.31
N LEU A 45 1.42 -14.54 -7.18
CA LEU A 45 0.05 -14.17 -7.54
C LEU A 45 -0.68 -15.29 -8.26
N ASP A 46 -0.01 -15.99 -9.17
CA ASP A 46 -0.61 -17.07 -9.94
C ASP A 46 -0.95 -18.26 -9.02
N GLU A 47 -0.07 -18.59 -8.06
CA GLU A 47 -0.34 -19.61 -7.04
C GLU A 47 -1.46 -19.18 -6.08
N TYR A 48 -1.46 -17.92 -5.65
CA TYR A 48 -2.52 -17.38 -4.80
C TYR A 48 -3.89 -17.46 -5.49
N ALA A 49 -3.96 -17.12 -6.78
CA ALA A 49 -5.20 -17.20 -7.55
C ALA A 49 -5.76 -18.63 -7.64
N LYS A 50 -4.90 -19.66 -7.70
CA LYS A 50 -5.34 -21.08 -7.71
C LYS A 50 -6.02 -21.49 -6.40
N THR A 51 -5.63 -20.87 -5.28
CA THR A 51 -6.18 -21.23 -3.95
C THR A 51 -7.53 -20.60 -3.64
N GLN A 52 -8.03 -19.72 -4.50
CA GLN A 52 -9.29 -19.02 -4.30
C GLN A 52 -10.44 -19.78 -4.97
N THR A 53 -11.47 -20.10 -4.19
CA THR A 53 -12.70 -20.76 -4.66
C THR A 53 -13.60 -19.82 -5.46
N LEU A 54 -13.46 -18.51 -5.30
CA LEU A 54 -14.27 -17.51 -5.98
C LEU A 54 -13.71 -17.24 -7.38
N ARG A 55 -14.51 -17.55 -8.41
CA ARG A 55 -14.20 -17.45 -9.85
C ARG A 55 -14.10 -16.01 -10.38
N GLY A 56 -13.36 -15.14 -9.69
CA GLY A 56 -13.03 -13.81 -10.19
C GLY A 56 -11.83 -13.88 -11.16
N ARG A 57 -11.93 -13.24 -12.33
CA ARG A 57 -10.76 -13.04 -13.20
C ARG A 57 -9.85 -11.99 -12.55
N ARG A 58 -8.58 -12.33 -12.34
CA ARG A 58 -7.56 -11.39 -11.83
C ARG A 58 -7.52 -10.11 -12.68
N VAL A 59 -7.51 -8.95 -12.02
CA VAL A 59 -7.29 -7.64 -12.64
C VAL A 59 -6.11 -6.96 -11.94
N GLY A 60 -4.94 -6.97 -12.59
CA GLY A 60 -3.71 -6.48 -11.97
C GLY A 60 -3.38 -7.28 -10.69
N PRO A 61 -3.10 -6.62 -9.54
CA PRO A 61 -2.80 -7.31 -8.28
C PRO A 61 -4.04 -7.72 -7.49
N SER A 62 -5.25 -7.33 -7.93
CA SER A 62 -6.49 -7.61 -7.20
C SER A 62 -7.26 -8.78 -7.80
N LEU A 63 -8.01 -9.42 -6.91
CA LEU A 63 -9.09 -10.33 -7.23
C LEU A 63 -10.41 -9.58 -6.97
N PRO A 64 -11.03 -9.01 -8.01
CA PRO A 64 -12.30 -8.32 -7.86
C PRO A 64 -13.42 -9.32 -7.61
N ILE A 65 -14.30 -8.99 -6.68
CA ILE A 65 -15.53 -9.70 -6.36
C ILE A 65 -16.68 -8.70 -6.37
N SER A 66 -17.73 -9.00 -7.14
CA SER A 66 -18.97 -8.22 -7.16
C SER A 66 -20.02 -8.96 -6.34
N LEU A 67 -20.45 -8.36 -5.24
CA LEU A 67 -21.56 -8.83 -4.42
C LEU A 67 -22.83 -8.08 -4.85
N GLY A 68 -23.63 -8.70 -5.72
CA GLY A 68 -24.80 -8.06 -6.32
C GLY A 68 -24.43 -6.91 -7.27
N PRO A 69 -25.38 -6.02 -7.61
CA PRO A 69 -25.18 -4.97 -8.60
C PRO A 69 -24.39 -3.76 -8.09
N THR A 70 -24.23 -3.61 -6.78
CA THR A 70 -23.77 -2.34 -6.17
C THR A 70 -22.43 -2.44 -5.45
N ILE A 71 -22.06 -3.61 -4.92
CA ILE A 71 -20.87 -3.75 -4.07
C ILE A 71 -19.77 -4.44 -4.88
N ASN A 72 -18.71 -3.69 -5.17
CA ASN A 72 -17.47 -4.23 -5.74
C ASN A 72 -16.37 -4.20 -4.68
N MET A 73 -15.71 -5.33 -4.48
CA MET A 73 -14.60 -5.51 -3.54
C MET A 73 -13.36 -5.95 -4.29
N ASP A 74 -12.21 -5.37 -3.97
CA ASP A 74 -10.92 -5.78 -4.50
C ASP A 74 -10.11 -6.46 -3.39
N PHE A 75 -9.83 -7.75 -3.56
CA PHE A 75 -8.95 -8.48 -2.65
C PHE A 75 -7.52 -8.42 -3.18
N VAL A 76 -6.62 -7.80 -2.42
CA VAL A 76 -5.20 -7.75 -2.72
C VAL A 76 -4.45 -8.52 -1.65
N HIS A 77 -3.68 -9.52 -2.05
CA HIS A 77 -2.83 -10.24 -1.11
C HIS A 77 -1.64 -9.37 -0.69
N ALA A 78 -1.29 -9.42 0.59
CA ALA A 78 -0.17 -8.68 1.13
C ALA A 78 0.58 -9.51 2.18
N ILE A 79 1.91 -9.42 2.16
CA ILE A 79 2.79 -10.06 3.14
C ILE A 79 3.25 -8.99 4.13
N ARG A 80 3.13 -9.26 5.43
CA ARG A 80 3.66 -8.34 6.45
C ARG A 80 5.17 -8.23 6.33
N CYS A 81 5.67 -7.00 6.41
CA CYS A 81 7.10 -6.72 6.43
C CYS A 81 7.38 -5.56 7.39
N GLN A 82 8.61 -5.50 7.89
CA GLN A 82 9.06 -4.40 8.71
C GLN A 82 9.93 -3.47 7.87
N CYS A 83 9.55 -2.19 7.82
CA CYS A 83 10.32 -1.11 7.18
C CYS A 83 10.74 -0.06 8.22
N PRO A 84 11.52 -0.43 9.25
CA PRO A 84 11.78 0.43 10.40
C PRO A 84 12.46 1.74 10.00
N SER A 85 13.41 1.71 9.07
CA SER A 85 14.11 2.91 8.60
C SER A 85 13.20 3.91 7.87
N ILE A 86 12.23 3.42 7.09
CA ILE A 86 11.26 4.28 6.40
C ILE A 86 10.29 4.89 7.42
N LEU A 87 9.78 4.06 8.32
CA LEU A 87 8.82 4.49 9.35
C LEU A 87 9.44 5.46 10.34
N GLN A 88 10.69 5.22 10.75
CA GLN A 88 11.43 6.13 11.62
C GLN A 88 11.69 7.47 10.94
N ARG A 89 12.20 7.47 9.70
CA ARG A 89 12.37 8.72 8.93
C ARG A 89 11.05 9.46 8.74
N TRP A 90 9.96 8.72 8.52
CA TRP A 90 8.64 9.34 8.48
C TRP A 90 8.31 9.96 9.83
N ALA A 91 8.46 9.26 10.96
CA ALA A 91 8.12 9.75 12.30
C ALA A 91 8.92 11.00 12.73
N GLU A 92 10.18 11.10 12.32
CA GLU A 92 11.07 12.23 12.64
C GLU A 92 10.76 13.52 11.86
N ARG A 93 9.83 13.49 10.90
CA ARG A 93 9.46 14.70 10.15
C ARG A 93 8.87 15.78 11.06
N PRO A 94 9.25 17.06 10.87
CA PRO A 94 8.57 18.19 11.49
C PRO A 94 7.09 18.18 11.11
N ARG A 95 6.20 18.29 12.10
CA ARG A 95 4.75 18.29 11.86
C ARG A 95 3.98 19.02 12.96
N HIS A 96 2.80 19.50 12.61
CA HIS A 96 1.79 19.92 13.58
C HIS A 96 0.77 18.82 13.88
N LEU A 97 0.44 18.01 12.87
CA LEU A 97 -0.48 16.88 12.96
C LEU A 97 0.12 15.66 12.26
N PRO A 98 -0.29 14.44 12.62
CA PRO A 98 -1.13 14.11 13.77
C PRO A 98 -0.35 14.22 15.10
N ALA A 99 -1.04 14.00 16.22
CA ALA A 99 -0.42 14.00 17.54
C ALA A 99 0.65 12.89 17.69
N PRO A 100 1.66 13.06 18.57
CA PRO A 100 2.78 12.13 18.68
C PRO A 100 2.38 10.67 18.98
N ASP A 101 1.31 10.45 19.73
CA ASP A 101 0.76 9.12 20.04
C ASP A 101 0.25 8.40 18.78
N VAL A 102 -0.42 9.13 17.89
CA VAL A 102 -0.86 8.61 16.58
C VAL A 102 0.36 8.27 15.72
N VAL A 103 1.42 9.09 15.76
CA VAL A 103 2.68 8.80 15.05
C VAL A 103 3.30 7.48 15.55
N LEU A 104 3.42 7.31 16.87
CA LEU A 104 3.93 6.08 17.46
C LEU A 104 3.05 4.87 17.09
N LYS A 105 1.73 5.05 17.08
CA LYS A 105 0.80 4.00 16.66
C LYS A 105 1.03 3.60 15.21
N VAL A 106 1.14 4.56 14.29
CA VAL A 106 1.43 4.30 12.86
C VAL A 106 2.74 3.53 12.68
N VAL A 107 3.81 3.92 13.39
CA VAL A 107 5.10 3.20 13.35
C VAL A 107 4.94 1.76 13.83
N SER A 108 4.19 1.53 14.92
CA SER A 108 3.96 0.19 15.48
C SER A 108 3.16 -0.74 14.56
N LEU A 109 2.34 -0.19 13.66
CA LEU A 109 1.52 -0.96 12.71
C LEU A 109 2.36 -1.59 11.58
N GLY A 110 3.58 -1.11 11.39
CA GLY A 110 4.53 -1.67 10.42
C GLY A 110 4.11 -1.42 8.98
N SER A 111 4.49 -2.36 8.10
CA SER A 111 4.26 -2.26 6.67
C SER A 111 3.84 -3.59 6.07
N VAL A 112 3.36 -3.54 4.84
CA VAL A 112 3.08 -4.72 4.03
C VAL A 112 3.71 -4.57 2.67
N VAL A 113 3.96 -5.69 2.00
CA VAL A 113 4.33 -5.72 0.60
C VAL A 113 3.25 -6.42 -0.20
N THR A 114 2.89 -5.83 -1.34
CA THR A 114 1.93 -6.40 -2.30
C THR A 114 2.67 -6.81 -3.57
N PRO A 115 2.22 -7.86 -4.28
CA PRO A 115 2.85 -8.31 -5.51
C PRO A 115 2.50 -7.38 -6.69
N VAL A 116 2.98 -6.15 -6.60
CA VAL A 116 2.86 -5.11 -7.62
C VAL A 116 4.28 -4.69 -7.97
N SER A 117 4.58 -4.76 -9.25
CA SER A 117 5.87 -4.33 -9.78
C SER A 117 5.80 -2.94 -10.40
N PHE A 118 6.98 -2.34 -10.53
CA PHE A 118 7.11 -1.11 -11.27
C PHE A 118 7.01 -1.41 -12.77
N LYS A 119 6.14 -0.68 -13.48
CA LYS A 119 5.82 -0.97 -14.90
C LYS A 119 7.04 -0.96 -15.83
N GLY A 120 8.04 -0.14 -15.53
CA GLY A 120 9.26 0.00 -16.32
C GLY A 120 10.43 -0.89 -15.86
N SER A 121 10.23 -1.75 -14.86
CA SER A 121 11.33 -2.54 -14.30
C SER A 121 11.64 -3.76 -15.14
N GLU A 122 12.94 -4.00 -15.35
CA GLU A 122 13.46 -5.24 -15.91
C GLU A 122 13.22 -6.43 -14.96
N PHE A 123 13.15 -6.17 -13.65
CA PHE A 123 12.93 -7.17 -12.61
C PHE A 123 11.46 -7.26 -12.16
N LYS A 124 10.51 -6.79 -12.99
CA LYS A 124 9.08 -6.73 -12.66
C LYS A 124 8.46 -8.04 -12.15
N PHE A 125 9.07 -9.19 -12.44
CA PHE A 125 8.58 -10.49 -12.01
C PHE A 125 8.91 -10.81 -10.54
N PHE A 126 9.89 -10.11 -9.96
CA PHE A 126 10.39 -10.30 -8.60
C PHE A 126 10.15 -9.09 -7.68
N GLU A 127 9.56 -8.03 -8.23
CA GLU A 127 9.31 -6.80 -7.48
C GLU A 127 8.00 -6.85 -6.71
N TRP A 128 8.07 -6.31 -5.51
CA TRP A 128 6.99 -6.14 -4.57
C TRP A 128 6.88 -4.66 -4.22
N ARG A 129 5.67 -4.13 -4.06
CA ARG A 129 5.44 -2.75 -3.67
C ARG A 129 5.23 -2.66 -2.16
N ILE A 130 6.03 -1.83 -1.50
CA ILE A 130 5.88 -1.51 -0.09
C ILE A 130 4.65 -0.62 0.07
N CYS A 131 3.79 -0.97 1.02
CA CYS A 131 2.57 -0.25 1.30
C CYS A 131 2.38 -0.08 2.82
N PHE A 132 1.74 1.01 3.22
CA PHE A 132 1.52 1.39 4.62
C PHE A 132 0.03 1.48 4.96
N ASN A 133 -0.82 0.70 4.28
CA ASN A 133 -2.29 0.82 4.34
C ASN A 133 -2.86 0.88 5.76
N THR A 134 -2.34 0.06 6.68
CA THR A 134 -2.82 0.04 8.06
C THR A 134 -2.50 1.36 8.78
N GLY A 135 -1.28 1.88 8.61
CA GLY A 135 -0.91 3.20 9.10
C GLY A 135 -1.69 4.34 8.43
N GLU A 136 -1.93 4.25 7.12
CA GLU A 136 -2.76 5.22 6.39
C GLU A 136 -4.20 5.23 6.91
N THR A 137 -4.78 4.08 7.25
CA THR A 137 -6.10 3.98 7.86
C THR A 137 -6.11 4.61 9.25
N GLU A 138 -5.07 4.37 10.05
CA GLU A 138 -4.91 5.00 11.37
C GLU A 138 -4.90 6.54 11.27
N LEU A 139 -4.16 7.09 10.30
CA LEU A 139 -4.13 8.52 10.05
C LEU A 139 -5.50 9.08 9.66
N ILE A 140 -6.24 8.38 8.79
CA ILE A 140 -7.60 8.79 8.38
C ILE A 140 -8.55 8.78 9.57
N ASN A 141 -8.48 7.75 10.42
CA ASN A 141 -9.36 7.59 11.57
C ASN A 141 -9.12 8.64 12.66
N ASN A 142 -7.92 9.23 12.70
CA ASN A 142 -7.55 10.29 13.64
C ASN A 142 -7.68 11.71 13.03
N MET A 143 -8.30 11.85 11.85
CA MET A 143 -8.64 13.17 11.33
C MET A 143 -9.78 13.80 12.12
N ASN A 144 -9.71 15.11 12.33
CA ASN A 144 -10.83 15.84 12.92
C ASN A 144 -12.01 15.96 11.93
N VAL A 145 -13.14 16.45 12.43
CA VAL A 145 -14.39 16.58 11.65
C VAL A 145 -14.19 17.38 10.37
N ASN A 146 -13.43 18.48 10.43
CA ASN A 146 -13.27 19.37 9.29
C ASN A 146 -12.28 18.81 8.26
N GLN A 147 -11.20 18.18 8.68
CA GLN A 147 -10.32 17.39 7.80
C GLN A 147 -11.10 16.29 7.09
N THR A 148 -11.99 15.61 7.80
CA THR A 148 -12.86 14.57 7.24
C THR A 148 -13.82 15.16 6.20
N LYS A 149 -14.48 16.29 6.47
CA LYS A 149 -15.34 17.00 5.51
C LYS A 149 -14.57 17.35 4.24
N VAL A 150 -13.40 17.99 4.37
CA VAL A 150 -12.54 18.38 3.24
C VAL A 150 -12.14 17.14 2.44
N TYR A 151 -11.71 16.07 3.10
CA TYR A 151 -11.34 14.82 2.44
C TYR A 151 -12.49 14.20 1.66
N VAL A 152 -13.70 14.15 2.23
CA VAL A 152 -14.91 13.63 1.56
C VAL A 152 -15.29 14.46 0.34
N ILE A 153 -15.32 15.80 0.48
CA ILE A 153 -15.62 16.72 -0.62
C ILE A 153 -14.62 16.54 -1.76
N LEU A 154 -13.33 16.50 -1.46
CA LEU A 154 -12.30 16.29 -2.48
C LEU A 154 -12.41 14.91 -3.15
N LYS A 155 -12.80 13.87 -2.39
CA LYS A 155 -13.08 12.55 -2.96
C LYS A 155 -14.22 12.60 -3.97
N MET A 156 -15.29 13.33 -3.65
CA MET A 156 -16.43 13.54 -4.56
C MET A 156 -16.00 14.30 -5.81
N ILE A 157 -15.25 15.40 -5.66
CA ILE A 157 -14.72 16.18 -6.80
C ILE A 157 -13.85 15.30 -7.70
N ILE A 158 -12.96 14.49 -7.13
CA ILE A 158 -12.13 13.58 -7.94
C ILE A 158 -13.00 12.56 -8.66
N ARG A 159 -13.98 11.96 -7.99
CA ARG A 159 -14.84 10.93 -8.58
C ARG A 159 -15.71 11.48 -9.71
N ASP A 160 -16.36 12.62 -9.48
CA ASP A 160 -17.47 13.10 -10.30
C ASP A 160 -17.02 14.13 -11.34
N VAL A 161 -15.97 14.90 -11.04
CA VAL A 161 -15.51 16.01 -11.91
C VAL A 161 -14.21 15.67 -12.63
N LEU A 162 -13.22 15.15 -11.89
CA LEU A 162 -11.85 14.99 -12.42
C LEU A 162 -11.62 13.65 -13.10
N LYS A 163 -12.06 12.53 -12.52
CA LYS A 163 -11.87 11.18 -13.10
C LYS A 163 -12.40 11.05 -14.54
N PRO A 164 -13.56 11.62 -14.91
CA PRO A 164 -14.03 11.58 -16.29
C PRO A 164 -13.05 12.24 -17.27
N LYS A 165 -12.29 13.24 -16.83
CA LYS A 165 -11.33 14.00 -17.66
C LYS A 165 -9.90 13.47 -17.57
N LYS A 166 -9.52 12.92 -16.41
CA LYS A 166 -8.15 12.50 -16.07
C LYS A 166 -8.19 11.19 -15.29
N LYS A 167 -8.14 10.06 -16.01
CA LYS A 167 -8.23 8.70 -15.44
C LYS A 167 -7.05 8.34 -14.51
N GLU A 168 -5.93 9.05 -14.62
CA GLU A 168 -4.72 8.84 -13.83
C GLU A 168 -4.85 9.34 -12.39
N LEU A 169 -5.79 10.26 -12.12
CA LEU A 169 -6.01 10.76 -10.77
C LEU A 169 -6.67 9.69 -9.90
N THR A 170 -5.97 9.33 -8.83
CA THR A 170 -6.40 8.30 -7.90
C THR A 170 -6.76 8.90 -6.54
N SER A 171 -7.64 8.23 -5.80
CA SER A 171 -7.90 8.57 -4.39
C SER A 171 -6.64 8.43 -3.52
N TYR A 172 -5.65 7.65 -3.96
CA TYR A 172 -4.37 7.52 -3.27
C TYR A 172 -3.56 8.82 -3.33
N MET A 173 -3.47 9.46 -4.49
CA MET A 173 -2.82 10.78 -4.63
C MET A 173 -3.48 11.82 -3.73
N LEU A 174 -4.81 11.85 -3.68
CA LEU A 174 -5.54 12.74 -2.79
C LEU A 174 -5.22 12.51 -1.31
N LYS A 175 -5.21 11.24 -0.89
CA LYS A 175 -4.90 10.86 0.48
C LYS A 175 -3.52 11.39 0.89
N ASN A 176 -2.52 11.23 0.02
CA ASN A 176 -1.18 11.74 0.25
C ASN A 176 -1.16 13.28 0.32
N ILE A 177 -1.90 13.98 -0.54
CA ILE A 177 -2.03 15.44 -0.48
C ILE A 177 -2.60 15.86 0.88
N ILE A 178 -3.67 15.22 1.37
CA ILE A 178 -4.27 15.53 2.67
C ILE A 178 -3.29 15.27 3.81
N PHE A 179 -2.55 14.16 3.80
CA PHE A 179 -1.53 13.89 4.82
C PHE A 179 -0.43 14.95 4.82
N TRP A 180 0.07 15.33 3.64
CA TRP A 180 1.05 16.40 3.53
C TRP A 180 0.53 17.75 4.03
N GLN A 181 -0.72 18.10 3.70
CA GLN A 181 -1.35 19.33 4.17
C GLN A 181 -1.60 19.30 5.68
N ALA A 182 -1.91 18.15 6.27
CA ALA A 182 -2.03 18.00 7.71
C ALA A 182 -0.67 18.16 8.42
N GLU A 183 0.42 17.64 7.85
CA GLU A 183 1.77 17.82 8.39
C GLU A 183 2.24 19.28 8.28
N SER A 184 1.94 19.95 7.15
CA SER A 184 2.52 21.25 6.79
C SER A 184 1.77 22.48 7.31
N ASN A 185 0.51 22.34 7.71
CA ASN A 185 -0.31 23.47 8.15
C ASN A 185 -0.73 23.35 9.61
N THR A 186 -1.03 24.50 10.20
CA THR A 186 -1.54 24.54 11.56
C THR A 186 -2.97 23.99 11.61
N PRO A 187 -3.39 23.40 12.76
CA PRO A 187 -4.76 22.92 12.94
C PRO A 187 -5.84 23.99 12.69
N ALA A 188 -5.49 25.28 12.85
CA ALA A 188 -6.36 26.42 12.61
C ALA A 188 -6.84 26.54 11.16
N MET A 189 -6.06 26.05 10.18
CA MET A 189 -6.45 26.07 8.77
C MET A 189 -7.71 25.23 8.49
N PHE A 190 -7.96 24.21 9.32
CA PHE A 190 -9.11 23.32 9.22
C PHE A 190 -10.26 23.71 10.16
N GLN A 191 -10.36 24.96 10.62
CA GLN A 191 -11.50 25.42 11.42
C GLN A 191 -12.58 26.06 10.53
N ASP A 192 -13.85 26.02 10.96
CA ASP A 192 -15.01 26.53 10.19
C ASP A 192 -15.02 28.07 10.00
N ARG A 193 -13.91 28.78 10.30
CA ARG A 193 -13.78 30.25 10.21
C ARG A 193 -13.01 30.73 8.96
N ASN A 194 -12.68 29.84 8.02
CA ASN A 194 -12.02 30.19 6.75
C ASN A 194 -12.93 29.95 5.55
#